data_AF-A0A443SF33-F1
#
_entry.id   AF-A0A443SF33-F1
#
_cell.length_a   1.000
_cell.length_b   1.000
_cell.length_c   1.000
_cell.angle_alpha   90.00
_cell.angle_beta   90.00
_cell.angle_gamma   90.00
#
_symmetry.space_group_name_H-M   'P 1'
#
loop_
_entity.id
_entity.type
_entity.pdbx_description
1 polymer ?
#
loop_
_entity_poly.entity_id
_entity_poly.type
_entity_poly.pdbx_seq_one_letter_code
_entity_poly.pdbx_strand_id
1 'polypeptide(L)'
;RHLIINEAVSLFKRIGARINLRNACDLLGSVYAFKEIVDLCLHTAAVCDEKSLGLYFYKNNEPQDDFNGSVVFSARMECYKVVLDVYEKLVNIKKGLMHQRSALNISPALPQTGSVEASLTPDDAGTIAEKILQLSLDSNDELMHVSFYDWLYEHGCKDKLLNVKSAFLETYLKRKVTHSPDSTKLMDLLWMYYEKLGHFRAAAHILDKLAEKHCSEIDLQQRLEYLSRAIICMKSCQTHLNKLSTDISDIKTSGEFLHELEEKMEVARIQSQILQCLRSFPESTTQIQHAVATLNNDLLDISQLYENFAERFDLPESQLAIVYSAGHYDPSLIENLWERIISKEIERNNGKPLSVQQMMYSNKLKSLTKLYLSSERYFPTDFIIQVFEYKTQHLGLEPDWLCRCLSSSGLSIPRLFDVYHKIYKSKEYSSTWPRKSIQTLRVLASLLSIFCENPSLMNDTERYSEVVIIHLINIYFRRRHFSTNCLDVIAGYLLDLQSSSLDPIISDVITNFRVLQSKLERMSS
;
A
#
# COMPACT_ATOMS: atom_id res chain seq x y z
N ARG A 1 55.23 -18.93 13.08
CA ARG A 1 53.81 -19.36 12.94
C ARG A 1 53.31 -19.17 11.50
N HIS A 2 53.19 -17.95 10.97
CA HIS A 2 52.75 -17.73 9.57
C HIS A 2 53.59 -18.44 8.49
N LEU A 3 54.92 -18.52 8.64
CA LEU A 3 55.78 -19.25 7.68
C LEU A 3 55.49 -20.76 7.63
N ILE A 4 55.30 -21.39 8.79
CA ILE A 4 54.99 -22.83 8.91
C ILE A 4 53.58 -23.11 8.36
N ILE A 5 52.63 -22.20 8.59
CA ILE A 5 51.27 -22.30 8.03
C ILE A 5 51.32 -22.21 6.51
N ASN A 6 52.07 -21.26 5.95
CA ASN A 6 52.22 -21.11 4.49
C ASN A 6 52.93 -22.33 3.86
N GLU A 7 53.91 -22.92 4.55
CA GLU A 7 54.60 -24.13 4.10
C GLU A 7 53.69 -25.37 4.20
N ALA A 8 52.89 -25.50 5.26
CA ALA A 8 51.88 -26.54 5.35
C ALA A 8 50.82 -26.41 4.25
N VAL A 9 50.33 -25.19 4.00
CA VAL A 9 49.36 -24.89 2.94
C VAL A 9 49.94 -25.17 1.56
N SER A 10 51.21 -24.85 1.30
CA SER A 10 51.86 -25.16 0.02
C SER A 10 52.05 -26.67 -0.19
N LEU A 11 52.39 -27.41 0.87
CA LEU A 11 52.44 -28.87 0.84
C LEU A 11 51.06 -29.49 0.60
N PHE A 12 50.02 -28.93 1.22
CA PHE A 12 48.64 -29.35 0.95
C PHE A 12 48.23 -29.03 -0.49
N LYS A 13 48.47 -27.81 -0.98
CA LYS A 13 48.18 -27.46 -2.39
C LYS A 13 48.86 -28.41 -3.39
N ARG A 14 50.07 -28.90 -3.09
CA ARG A 14 50.81 -29.85 -3.94
C ARG A 14 50.20 -31.26 -3.99
N ILE A 15 49.45 -31.68 -2.97
CA ILE A 15 48.81 -33.01 -2.93
C ILE A 15 47.42 -32.98 -3.63
N GLY A 16 46.81 -31.80 -3.75
CA GLY A 16 45.60 -31.56 -4.56
C GLY A 16 44.40 -32.41 -4.14
N ALA A 17 43.83 -33.17 -5.08
CA ALA A 17 42.54 -33.88 -4.95
C ALA A 17 42.51 -35.10 -4.00
N ARG A 18 43.66 -35.54 -3.45
CA ARG A 18 43.73 -36.70 -2.52
C ARG A 18 43.79 -36.32 -1.04
N ILE A 19 43.67 -35.03 -0.72
CA ILE A 19 43.70 -34.55 0.65
C ILE A 19 42.39 -34.85 1.37
N ASN A 20 42.50 -35.29 2.62
CA ASN A 20 41.38 -35.25 3.56
C ASN A 20 41.18 -33.80 4.01
N LEU A 21 40.40 -33.06 3.23
CA LEU A 21 40.22 -31.61 3.37
C LEU A 21 39.68 -31.24 4.75
N ARG A 22 38.79 -32.06 5.31
CA ARG A 22 38.19 -31.85 6.63
C ARG A 22 39.25 -31.83 7.73
N ASN A 23 40.13 -32.82 7.77
CA ASN A 23 41.18 -32.89 8.79
C ASN A 23 42.22 -31.77 8.64
N ALA A 24 42.57 -31.39 7.41
CA ALA A 24 43.47 -30.27 7.15
C ALA A 24 42.85 -28.93 7.59
N CYS A 25 41.55 -28.73 7.33
CA CYS A 25 40.83 -27.53 7.75
C CYS A 25 40.59 -27.47 9.26
N ASP A 26 40.37 -28.60 9.94
CA ASP A 26 40.29 -28.64 11.41
C ASP A 26 41.63 -28.26 12.07
N LEU A 27 42.74 -28.77 11.54
CA LEU A 27 44.09 -28.40 11.98
C LEU A 27 44.37 -26.91 11.73
N LEU A 28 44.08 -26.39 10.54
CA LEU A 28 44.23 -24.96 10.25
C LEU A 28 43.27 -24.08 11.09
N GLY A 29 42.08 -24.59 11.41
CA GLY A 29 41.09 -23.93 12.26
C GLY A 29 41.57 -23.76 13.69
N SER A 30 42.24 -24.78 14.26
CA SER A 30 42.89 -24.71 15.58
C SER A 30 44.00 -23.65 15.66
N VAL A 31 44.56 -23.25 14.50
CA VAL A 31 45.64 -22.29 14.40
C VAL A 31 45.12 -20.88 14.01
N TYR A 32 43.80 -20.71 13.86
CA TYR A 32 43.13 -19.47 13.42
C TYR A 32 43.55 -18.99 12.01
N ALA A 33 44.00 -19.92 11.15
CA ALA A 33 44.46 -19.64 9.79
C ALA A 33 43.30 -19.70 8.76
N PHE A 34 42.29 -18.84 8.96
CA PHE A 34 41.04 -18.92 8.20
C PHE A 34 41.15 -18.44 6.74
N LYS A 35 42.08 -17.53 6.43
CA LYS A 35 42.33 -17.06 5.06
C LYS A 35 42.91 -18.20 4.21
N GLU A 36 43.81 -18.95 4.81
CA GLU A 36 44.52 -20.07 4.18
C GLU A 36 43.60 -21.28 3.99
N ILE A 37 42.59 -21.47 4.84
CA ILE A 37 41.53 -22.46 4.65
C ILE A 37 40.73 -22.17 3.39
N VAL A 38 40.27 -20.93 3.20
CA VAL A 38 39.50 -20.53 2.01
C VAL A 38 40.32 -20.74 0.74
N ASP A 39 41.58 -20.30 0.74
CA ASP A 39 42.50 -20.45 -0.40
C ASP A 39 42.81 -21.93 -0.71
N LEU A 40 42.99 -22.77 0.31
CA LEU A 40 43.18 -24.21 0.11
C LEU A 40 41.92 -24.89 -0.46
N CYS A 41 40.74 -24.53 0.02
CA CYS A 41 39.47 -25.08 -0.47
C CYS A 41 39.15 -24.63 -1.90
N LEU A 42 39.43 -23.36 -2.24
CA LEU A 42 39.30 -22.85 -3.61
C LEU A 42 40.30 -23.53 -4.56
N HIS A 43 41.55 -23.71 -4.14
CA HIS A 43 42.57 -24.38 -4.95
C HIS A 43 42.23 -25.86 -5.18
N THR A 44 41.82 -26.58 -4.13
CA THR A 44 41.40 -27.99 -4.25
C THR A 44 40.14 -28.13 -5.11
N ALA A 45 39.17 -27.24 -4.99
CA ALA A 45 37.99 -27.22 -5.86
C ALA A 45 38.37 -26.97 -7.35
N ALA A 46 39.31 -26.08 -7.62
CA ALA A 46 39.80 -25.81 -8.98
C ALA A 46 40.57 -27.01 -9.58
N VAL A 47 41.37 -27.72 -8.77
CA VAL A 47 42.11 -28.93 -9.19
C VAL A 47 41.16 -30.12 -9.40
N CYS A 48 40.05 -30.19 -8.67
CA CYS A 48 39.02 -31.21 -8.88
C CYS A 48 38.19 -30.99 -10.17
N ASP A 49 38.16 -29.76 -10.70
CA ASP A 49 37.36 -29.38 -11.87
C ASP A 49 38.15 -28.52 -12.88
N GLU A 50 39.27 -29.06 -13.36
CA GLU A 50 40.17 -28.37 -14.31
C GLU A 50 39.47 -27.94 -15.63
N LYS A 51 38.35 -28.58 -15.98
CA LYS A 51 37.58 -28.33 -17.20
C LYS A 51 36.30 -27.53 -16.98
N SER A 52 36.03 -27.08 -15.75
CA SER A 52 34.79 -26.38 -15.37
C SER A 52 33.50 -27.15 -15.76
N LEU A 53 33.55 -28.48 -15.72
CA LEU A 53 32.42 -29.35 -16.02
C LEU A 53 31.32 -29.21 -14.96
N GLY A 54 31.69 -28.95 -13.70
CA GLY A 54 30.72 -28.68 -12.64
C GLY A 54 29.95 -27.37 -12.86
N LEU A 55 30.60 -26.36 -13.46
CA LEU A 55 29.94 -25.10 -13.83
C LEU A 55 28.99 -25.28 -15.01
N TYR A 56 29.36 -26.12 -15.99
CA TYR A 56 28.50 -26.46 -17.14
C TYR A 56 27.25 -27.23 -16.69
N PHE A 57 27.43 -28.21 -15.81
CA PHE A 57 26.33 -28.95 -15.18
C PHE A 57 25.37 -28.02 -14.43
N TYR A 58 25.93 -27.10 -13.63
CA TYR A 58 25.16 -26.09 -12.94
C TYR A 58 24.41 -25.20 -13.95
N LYS A 59 25.08 -24.57 -14.92
CA LYS A 59 24.44 -23.66 -15.89
C LYS A 59 23.32 -24.31 -16.71
N ASN A 60 23.36 -25.62 -16.95
CA ASN A 60 22.35 -26.35 -17.72
C ASN A 60 21.14 -26.86 -16.89
N ASN A 61 20.94 -26.34 -15.68
CA ASN A 61 19.83 -26.75 -14.78
C ASN A 61 19.91 -28.22 -14.33
N GLU A 62 21.12 -28.73 -14.07
CA GLU A 62 21.32 -30.05 -13.45
C GLU A 62 20.65 -31.20 -14.23
N PRO A 63 21.00 -31.40 -15.52
CA PRO A 63 20.41 -32.45 -16.33
C PRO A 63 20.73 -33.84 -15.76
N GLN A 64 19.70 -34.67 -15.56
CA GLN A 64 19.83 -36.01 -14.96
C GLN A 64 20.75 -36.95 -15.77
N ASP A 65 20.97 -36.65 -17.05
CA ASP A 65 21.80 -37.45 -17.96
C ASP A 65 23.31 -37.18 -17.83
N ASP A 66 23.74 -36.10 -17.16
CA ASP A 66 25.16 -35.76 -17.01
C ASP A 66 25.74 -36.24 -15.66
N PHE A 67 25.96 -37.54 -15.58
CA PHE A 67 26.56 -38.19 -14.41
C PHE A 67 27.97 -37.66 -14.09
N ASN A 68 28.76 -37.34 -15.12
CA ASN A 68 30.12 -36.84 -14.94
C ASN A 68 30.12 -35.40 -14.37
N GLY A 69 29.21 -34.54 -14.85
CA GLY A 69 28.99 -33.21 -14.29
C GLY A 69 28.51 -33.25 -12.84
N SER A 70 27.59 -34.17 -12.50
CA SER A 70 27.05 -34.34 -11.14
C SER A 70 28.11 -34.78 -10.12
N VAL A 71 28.99 -35.70 -10.49
CA VAL A 71 30.08 -36.17 -9.60
C VAL A 71 31.10 -35.06 -9.32
N VAL A 72 31.49 -34.31 -10.35
CA VAL A 72 32.43 -33.18 -10.21
C VAL A 72 31.80 -32.02 -9.43
N PHE A 73 30.51 -31.73 -9.66
CA PHE A 73 29.75 -30.75 -8.88
C PHE A 73 29.69 -31.13 -7.40
N SER A 74 29.35 -32.39 -7.08
CA SER A 74 29.28 -32.89 -5.70
C SER A 74 30.62 -32.81 -4.99
N ALA A 75 31.72 -33.13 -5.68
CA ALA A 75 33.07 -33.01 -5.14
C ALA A 75 33.44 -31.56 -4.80
N ARG A 76 33.03 -30.59 -5.63
CA ARG A 76 33.21 -29.15 -5.34
C ARG A 76 32.35 -28.68 -4.18
N MET A 77 31.09 -29.12 -4.10
CA MET A 77 30.20 -28.79 -2.99
C MET A 77 30.72 -29.28 -1.64
N GLU A 78 31.32 -30.48 -1.59
CA GLU A 78 31.96 -30.97 -0.37
C GLU A 78 33.17 -30.11 0.04
N CYS A 79 33.93 -29.56 -0.91
CA CYS A 79 34.99 -28.59 -0.60
C CYS A 79 34.43 -27.29 -0.01
N TYR A 80 33.35 -26.76 -0.57
CA TYR A 80 32.72 -25.53 -0.07
C TYR A 80 32.03 -25.74 1.27
N LYS A 81 31.45 -26.92 1.50
CA LYS A 81 30.84 -27.30 2.78
C LYS A 81 31.82 -27.17 3.94
N VAL A 82 33.08 -27.54 3.75
CA VAL A 82 34.11 -27.37 4.80
C VAL A 82 34.33 -25.89 5.13
N VAL A 83 34.30 -24.99 4.13
CA VAL A 83 34.39 -23.55 4.36
C VAL A 83 33.14 -23.01 5.04
N LEU A 84 31.96 -23.48 4.63
CA LEU A 84 30.67 -23.11 5.24
C LEU A 84 30.57 -23.59 6.70
N ASP A 85 31.03 -24.80 7.02
CA ASP A 85 31.07 -25.33 8.38
C ASP A 85 31.97 -24.46 9.29
N VAL A 86 33.11 -23.98 8.77
CA VAL A 86 34.00 -23.05 9.47
C VAL A 86 33.33 -21.68 9.65
N TYR A 87 32.65 -21.19 8.61
CA TYR A 87 31.89 -19.94 8.67
C TYR A 87 30.74 -20.02 9.68
N GLU A 88 30.00 -21.12 9.71
CA GLU A 88 28.90 -21.37 10.63
C GLU A 88 29.38 -21.41 12.09
N LYS A 89 30.48 -22.11 12.37
CA LYS A 89 31.11 -22.12 13.71
C LYS A 89 31.43 -20.69 14.16
N LEU A 90 31.99 -19.85 13.29
CA LEU A 90 32.32 -18.45 13.60
C LEU A 90 31.07 -17.59 13.81
N VAL A 91 30.02 -17.79 13.01
CA VAL A 91 28.73 -17.08 13.17
C VAL A 91 28.04 -17.49 14.48
N ASN A 92 28.12 -18.77 14.87
CA ASN A 92 27.54 -19.27 16.12
C ASN A 92 28.31 -18.78 17.36
N ILE A 93 29.63 -18.62 17.27
CA ILE A 93 30.44 -17.94 18.29
C ILE A 93 30.04 -16.46 18.40
N LYS A 94 29.88 -15.75 17.28
CA LYS A 94 29.42 -14.34 17.27
C LYS A 94 28.03 -14.18 17.92
N LYS A 95 27.09 -15.09 17.62
CA LYS A 95 25.74 -15.08 18.18
C LYS A 95 25.69 -15.49 19.66
N GLY A 96 26.82 -15.86 20.27
CA GLY A 96 26.89 -16.34 21.66
C GLY A 96 26.29 -17.74 21.87
N LEU A 97 25.92 -18.43 20.79
CA LEU A 97 25.29 -19.75 20.79
C LEU A 97 26.32 -20.88 21.00
N MET A 98 27.58 -20.61 20.66
CA MET A 98 28.73 -21.46 21.02
C MET A 98 29.65 -20.69 21.96
N HIS A 99 29.58 -21.01 23.26
CA HIS A 99 30.74 -20.84 24.12
C HIS A 99 31.60 -22.08 23.91
N GLN A 100 32.87 -21.95 23.51
CA GLN A 100 33.83 -23.02 23.77
C GLN A 100 33.95 -23.15 25.29
N ARG A 101 33.02 -23.88 25.93
CA ARG A 101 33.27 -24.50 27.22
C ARG A 101 34.18 -25.69 26.94
N SER A 102 35.47 -25.44 26.79
CA SER A 102 36.46 -26.43 27.24
C SER A 102 36.38 -26.47 28.76
N ALA A 103 35.36 -27.16 29.28
CA ALA A 103 35.35 -27.56 30.68
C ALA A 103 36.41 -28.66 30.84
N LEU A 104 37.65 -28.23 31.00
CA LEU A 104 38.69 -29.06 31.57
C LEU A 104 38.20 -29.47 32.97
N ASN A 105 37.81 -30.74 33.12
CA ASN A 105 37.78 -31.40 34.42
C ASN A 105 39.21 -31.36 34.98
N ILE A 106 39.53 -30.34 35.77
CA ILE A 106 40.78 -30.26 36.53
C ILE A 106 40.44 -30.48 37.99
N SER A 107 40.74 -31.70 38.47
CA SER A 107 41.03 -31.95 39.87
C SER A 107 42.15 -31.01 40.35
N PRO A 108 42.07 -30.46 41.57
CA PRO A 108 43.01 -29.45 42.03
C PRO A 108 44.32 -30.08 42.49
N ALA A 109 45.35 -30.09 41.64
CA ALA A 109 46.75 -30.13 42.07
C ALA A 109 47.70 -29.91 40.87
N LEU A 110 48.31 -28.71 40.78
CA LEU A 110 49.69 -28.38 40.37
C LEU A 110 49.79 -27.06 39.58
N PRO A 111 50.84 -26.23 39.77
CA PRO A 111 50.93 -24.89 39.22
C PRO A 111 51.60 -24.82 37.83
N GLN A 112 50.93 -24.09 36.93
CA GLN A 112 51.41 -23.23 35.84
C GLN A 112 52.46 -23.76 34.83
N THR A 113 52.02 -23.91 33.58
CA THR A 113 52.77 -23.44 32.40
C THR A 113 51.80 -22.79 31.42
N GLY A 114 52.08 -21.56 31.02
CA GLY A 114 51.19 -20.73 30.22
C GLY A 114 50.86 -21.30 28.84
N SER A 115 49.57 -21.53 28.61
CA SER A 115 48.96 -21.44 27.29
C SER A 115 47.78 -20.49 27.46
N VAL A 116 47.94 -19.25 27.01
CA VAL A 116 46.82 -18.36 26.74
C VAL A 116 46.04 -19.03 25.60
N GLU A 117 45.10 -19.91 25.95
CA GLU A 117 44.07 -20.35 25.01
C GLU A 117 43.34 -19.08 24.58
N ALA A 118 43.66 -18.61 23.38
CA ALA A 118 43.09 -17.40 22.81
C ALA A 118 41.61 -17.67 22.53
N SER A 119 40.77 -17.58 23.57
CA SER A 119 39.33 -17.60 23.41
C SER A 119 38.98 -16.47 22.45
N LEU A 120 38.54 -16.82 21.23
CA LEU A 120 38.09 -15.85 20.23
C LEU A 120 37.00 -14.99 20.88
N THR A 121 37.20 -13.68 20.90
CA THR A 121 36.11 -12.80 21.32
C THR A 121 35.00 -12.85 20.26
N PRO A 122 33.72 -12.67 20.64
CA PRO A 122 32.61 -12.66 19.69
C PRO A 122 32.78 -11.63 18.55
N ASP A 123 33.48 -10.53 18.82
CA ASP A 123 33.75 -9.46 17.87
C ASP A 123 34.87 -9.83 16.87
N ASP A 124 35.94 -10.48 17.36
CA ASP A 124 37.00 -11.03 16.50
C ASP A 124 36.44 -12.13 15.59
N ALA A 125 35.60 -13.02 16.13
CA ALA A 125 34.93 -14.07 15.35
C ALA A 125 34.03 -13.47 14.24
N GLY A 126 33.34 -12.35 14.54
CA GLY A 126 32.55 -11.61 13.56
C GLY A 126 33.41 -11.00 12.45
N THR A 127 34.52 -10.36 12.81
CA THR A 127 35.46 -9.75 11.87
C THR A 127 36.12 -10.80 10.96
N ILE A 128 36.46 -11.96 11.52
CA ILE A 128 37.03 -13.09 10.77
C ILE A 128 35.99 -13.69 9.81
N ALA A 129 34.74 -13.89 10.26
CA ALA A 129 33.67 -14.38 9.39
C ALA A 129 33.45 -13.42 8.21
N GLU A 130 33.44 -12.11 8.46
CA GLU A 130 33.28 -11.11 7.40
C GLU A 130 34.44 -11.12 6.40
N LYS A 131 35.69 -11.32 6.87
CA LYS A 131 36.86 -11.52 6.01
C LYS A 131 36.77 -12.80 5.18
N ILE A 132 36.29 -13.91 5.74
CA ILE A 132 36.07 -15.16 4.98
C ILE A 132 35.04 -14.94 3.87
N LEU A 133 33.94 -14.24 4.19
CA LEU A 133 32.91 -13.92 3.20
C LEU A 133 33.46 -13.03 2.09
N GLN A 134 34.22 -11.97 2.42
CA GLN A 134 34.87 -11.10 1.43
C GLN A 134 35.84 -11.88 0.54
N LEU A 135 36.75 -12.66 1.13
CA LEU A 135 37.69 -13.48 0.37
C LEU A 135 37.02 -14.50 -0.54
N SER A 136 35.87 -15.03 -0.13
CA SER A 136 35.07 -15.97 -0.93
C SER A 136 34.34 -15.26 -2.06
N LEU A 137 33.87 -14.02 -1.85
CA LEU A 137 33.19 -13.19 -2.86
C LEU A 137 34.13 -12.51 -3.85
N ASP A 138 35.40 -12.30 -3.46
CA ASP A 138 36.47 -11.82 -4.33
C ASP A 138 37.01 -12.94 -5.25
N SER A 139 36.59 -14.19 -5.02
CA SER A 139 36.98 -15.32 -5.85
C SER A 139 36.25 -15.28 -7.20
N ASN A 140 36.91 -15.76 -8.26
CA ASN A 140 36.29 -15.86 -9.59
C ASN A 140 35.39 -17.11 -9.74
N ASP A 141 35.06 -17.77 -8.63
CA ASP A 141 34.35 -19.04 -8.63
C ASP A 141 32.85 -18.86 -8.39
N GLU A 142 32.06 -18.95 -9.46
CA GLU A 142 30.61 -18.83 -9.44
C GLU A 142 29.94 -19.87 -8.52
N LEU A 143 30.46 -21.10 -8.42
CA LEU A 143 29.85 -22.14 -7.58
C LEU A 143 30.08 -21.89 -6.09
N MET A 144 31.24 -21.33 -5.72
CA MET A 144 31.51 -20.91 -4.35
C MET A 144 30.53 -19.81 -3.91
N HIS A 145 30.24 -18.86 -4.79
CA HIS A 145 29.26 -17.80 -4.51
C HIS A 145 27.87 -18.38 -4.28
N VAL A 146 27.45 -19.32 -5.13
CA VAL A 146 26.16 -20.02 -5.02
C VAL A 146 26.03 -20.71 -3.67
N SER A 147 27.03 -21.50 -3.26
CA SER A 147 27.01 -22.19 -1.96
C SER A 147 26.90 -21.23 -0.77
N PHE A 148 27.57 -20.09 -0.83
CA PHE A 148 27.43 -19.04 0.19
C PHE A 148 26.05 -18.38 0.15
N TYR A 149 25.45 -18.16 -1.03
CA TYR A 149 24.12 -17.61 -1.15
C TYR A 149 23.04 -18.56 -0.63
N ASP A 150 23.19 -19.86 -0.89
CA ASP A 150 22.35 -20.92 -0.34
C ASP A 150 22.39 -20.90 1.19
N TRP A 151 23.61 -20.91 1.76
CA TRP A 151 23.79 -20.87 3.22
C TRP A 151 23.18 -19.60 3.83
N LEU A 152 23.41 -18.43 3.22
CA LEU A 152 22.87 -17.15 3.70
C LEU A 152 21.34 -17.11 3.64
N TYR A 153 20.76 -17.73 2.61
CA TYR A 153 19.31 -17.84 2.44
C TYR A 153 18.70 -18.76 3.51
N GLU A 154 19.25 -19.96 3.72
CA GLU A 154 18.79 -20.92 4.73
C GLU A 154 18.88 -20.36 6.15
N HIS A 155 19.93 -19.59 6.44
CA HIS A 155 20.14 -18.97 7.75
C HIS A 155 19.41 -17.62 7.91
N GLY A 156 18.54 -17.24 6.97
CA GLY A 156 17.72 -16.03 7.04
C GLY A 156 18.51 -14.71 7.02
N CYS A 157 19.77 -14.72 6.59
CA CYS A 157 20.66 -13.55 6.59
C CYS A 157 20.44 -12.64 5.38
N LYS A 158 19.19 -12.21 5.18
CA LYS A 158 18.73 -11.43 4.00
C LYS A 158 19.54 -10.16 3.78
N ASP A 159 19.81 -9.39 4.83
CA ASP A 159 20.51 -8.10 4.73
C ASP A 159 21.94 -8.25 4.21
N LYS A 160 22.63 -9.32 4.64
CA LYS A 160 23.99 -9.63 4.19
C LYS A 160 23.99 -10.04 2.73
N LEU A 161 23.05 -10.91 2.32
CA LEU A 161 22.90 -11.35 0.94
C LEU A 161 22.66 -10.15 0.01
N LEU A 162 21.78 -9.23 0.41
CA LEU A 162 21.47 -8.02 -0.37
C LEU A 162 22.61 -7.00 -0.42
N ASN A 163 23.62 -7.09 0.45
CA ASN A 163 24.79 -6.20 0.44
C ASN A 163 25.95 -6.76 -0.40
N VAL A 164 25.84 -7.99 -0.89
CA VAL A 164 26.87 -8.60 -1.74
C VAL A 164 26.87 -7.93 -3.12
N LYS A 165 27.98 -7.30 -3.46
CA LYS A 165 28.23 -6.71 -4.79
C LYS A 165 28.89 -7.74 -5.70
N SER A 166 28.13 -8.71 -6.20
CA SER A 166 28.62 -9.71 -7.15
C SER A 166 27.73 -9.79 -8.37
N ALA A 167 28.34 -9.89 -9.56
CA ALA A 167 27.62 -10.02 -10.84
C ALA A 167 26.86 -11.36 -10.97
N PHE A 168 27.17 -12.34 -10.11
CA PHE A 168 26.57 -13.68 -10.14
C PHE A 168 25.30 -13.79 -9.27
N LEU A 169 25.06 -12.83 -8.38
CA LEU A 169 23.91 -12.85 -7.47
C LEU A 169 22.58 -12.75 -8.22
N GLU A 170 22.51 -11.91 -9.26
CA GLU A 170 21.29 -11.80 -10.09
C GLU A 170 20.95 -13.12 -10.79
N THR A 171 21.94 -13.76 -11.42
CA THR A 171 21.78 -15.03 -12.12
C THR A 171 21.34 -16.15 -11.16
N TYR A 172 21.93 -16.18 -9.97
CA TYR A 172 21.55 -17.13 -8.91
C TYR A 172 20.10 -16.90 -8.44
N LEU A 173 19.71 -15.66 -8.11
CA LEU A 173 18.36 -15.37 -7.61
C LEU A 173 17.29 -15.65 -8.68
N LYS A 174 17.52 -15.27 -9.95
CA LYS A 174 16.62 -15.61 -11.05
C LYS A 174 16.43 -17.11 -11.18
N ARG A 175 17.53 -17.88 -11.14
CA ARG A 175 17.48 -19.34 -11.23
C ARG A 175 16.70 -19.94 -10.05
N LYS A 176 16.99 -19.53 -8.82
CA LYS A 176 16.29 -19.99 -7.62
C LYS A 176 14.79 -19.71 -7.68
N VAL A 177 14.40 -18.54 -8.18
CA VAL A 177 12.99 -18.21 -8.43
C VAL A 177 12.37 -19.12 -9.50
N THR A 178 13.09 -19.43 -10.59
CA THR A 178 12.60 -20.35 -11.63
C THR A 178 12.41 -21.78 -11.11
N HIS A 179 13.32 -22.28 -10.25
CA HIS A 179 13.21 -23.62 -9.65
C HIS A 179 12.19 -23.70 -8.51
N SER A 180 11.90 -22.58 -7.86
CA SER A 180 10.95 -22.51 -6.75
C SER A 180 10.03 -21.29 -6.88
N PRO A 181 9.16 -21.26 -7.92
CA PRO A 181 8.28 -20.13 -8.19
C PRO A 181 7.26 -19.89 -7.07
N ASP A 182 7.00 -20.93 -6.26
CA ASP A 182 6.07 -20.86 -5.14
C ASP A 182 6.64 -20.10 -3.93
N SER A 183 7.96 -19.91 -3.86
CA SER A 183 8.59 -19.22 -2.73
C SER A 183 8.46 -17.69 -2.81
N THR A 184 7.51 -17.14 -2.06
CA THR A 184 7.32 -15.69 -1.86
C THR A 184 8.58 -15.02 -1.33
N LYS A 185 9.28 -15.68 -0.39
CA LYS A 185 10.52 -15.19 0.23
C LYS A 185 11.67 -14.96 -0.76
N LEU A 186 11.78 -15.79 -1.81
CA LEU A 186 12.81 -15.64 -2.85
C LEU A 186 12.50 -14.48 -3.79
N MET A 187 11.24 -14.36 -4.19
CA MET A 187 10.75 -13.23 -4.97
C MET A 187 10.92 -11.91 -4.22
N ASP A 188 10.70 -11.93 -2.90
CA ASP A 188 10.95 -10.77 -2.04
C ASP A 188 12.42 -10.32 -2.09
N LEU A 189 13.34 -11.27 -1.95
CA LEU A 189 14.77 -10.99 -2.03
C LEU A 189 15.17 -10.44 -3.39
N LEU A 190 14.58 -10.93 -4.47
CA LEU A 190 14.91 -10.50 -5.82
C LEU A 190 14.48 -9.06 -6.09
N TRP A 191 13.27 -8.65 -5.71
CA TRP A 191 12.86 -7.25 -5.91
C TRP A 191 13.65 -6.30 -5.00
N MET A 192 13.95 -6.69 -3.76
CA MET A 192 14.79 -5.90 -2.84
C MET A 192 16.20 -5.71 -3.39
N TYR A 193 16.75 -6.74 -4.04
CA TYR A 193 18.05 -6.66 -4.72
C TYR A 193 18.01 -5.66 -5.89
N TYR A 194 16.98 -5.73 -6.74
CA TYR A 194 16.83 -4.78 -7.85
C TYR A 194 16.61 -3.34 -7.39
N GLU A 195 15.88 -3.12 -6.30
CA GLU A 195 15.73 -1.80 -5.71
C GLU A 195 17.08 -1.23 -5.26
N LYS A 196 17.93 -2.04 -4.61
CA LYS A 196 19.29 -1.62 -4.21
C LYS A 196 20.21 -1.29 -5.38
N LEU A 197 20.09 -2.02 -6.49
CA LEU A 197 20.86 -1.74 -7.71
C LEU A 197 20.34 -0.52 -8.49
N GLY A 198 19.16 0.01 -8.15
CA GLY A 198 18.50 1.08 -8.90
C GLY A 198 17.76 0.60 -10.15
N HIS A 199 17.61 -0.72 -10.35
CA HIS A 199 16.82 -1.31 -11.43
C HIS A 199 15.33 -1.34 -11.07
N PHE A 200 14.74 -0.16 -10.86
CA PHE A 200 13.38 -0.03 -10.35
C PHE A 200 12.29 -0.68 -11.21
N ARG A 201 12.46 -0.67 -12.54
CA ARG A 201 11.49 -1.30 -13.47
C ARG A 201 11.41 -2.81 -13.25
N ALA A 202 12.54 -3.49 -13.13
CA ALA A 202 12.59 -4.93 -12.88
C ALA A 202 12.00 -5.28 -11.50
N ALA A 203 12.28 -4.47 -10.48
CA ALA A 203 11.68 -4.62 -9.16
C ALA A 203 10.15 -4.51 -9.20
N ALA A 204 9.62 -3.49 -9.90
CA ALA A 204 8.19 -3.29 -10.05
C ALA A 204 7.48 -4.46 -10.75
N HIS A 205 8.09 -5.04 -11.79
CA HIS A 205 7.57 -6.24 -12.47
C HIS A 205 7.47 -7.46 -11.55
N ILE A 206 8.42 -7.64 -10.63
CA ILE A 206 8.36 -8.75 -9.65
C ILE A 206 7.30 -8.48 -8.59
N LEU A 207 7.17 -7.24 -8.14
CA LEU A 207 6.15 -6.83 -7.18
C LEU A 207 4.73 -6.98 -7.74
N ASP A 208 4.52 -6.65 -9.02
CA ASP A 208 3.25 -6.87 -9.71
C ASP A 208 2.90 -8.37 -9.78
N LYS A 209 3.87 -9.21 -10.19
CA LYS A 209 3.70 -10.68 -10.17
C LYS A 209 3.43 -11.24 -8.77
N LEU A 210 4.04 -10.68 -7.74
CA LEU A 210 3.78 -11.05 -6.34
C LEU A 210 2.36 -10.67 -5.92
N ALA A 211 1.87 -9.51 -6.35
CA ALA A 211 0.52 -9.04 -6.06
C ALA A 211 -0.56 -9.86 -6.78
N GLU A 212 -0.31 -10.31 -8.01
CA GLU A 212 -1.25 -11.14 -8.81
C GLU A 212 -1.25 -12.62 -8.41
N LYS A 213 -0.16 -13.12 -7.83
CA LYS A 213 -0.01 -14.54 -7.52
C LYS A 213 -1.14 -15.06 -6.63
N HIS A 214 -1.86 -16.08 -7.08
CA HIS A 214 -2.84 -16.81 -6.26
C HIS A 214 -2.12 -17.54 -5.12
N CYS A 215 -2.37 -17.14 -3.87
CA CYS A 215 -1.70 -17.74 -2.70
C CYS A 215 -2.47 -17.44 -1.42
N SER A 216 -2.61 -18.44 -0.55
CA SER A 216 -3.21 -18.28 0.78
C SER A 216 -2.25 -17.72 1.84
N GLU A 217 -0.95 -17.65 1.55
CA GLU A 217 0.05 -17.10 2.47
C GLU A 217 0.09 -15.56 2.43
N ILE A 218 -0.32 -14.95 1.31
CA ILE A 218 -0.29 -13.50 1.11
C ILE A 218 -1.71 -12.96 1.26
N ASP A 219 -1.92 -12.10 2.26
CA ASP A 219 -3.21 -11.44 2.44
C ASP A 219 -3.37 -10.23 1.50
N LEU A 220 -4.60 -9.71 1.42
CA LEU A 220 -4.89 -8.55 0.57
C LEU A 220 -4.11 -7.29 0.99
N GLN A 221 -3.76 -7.16 2.27
CA GLN A 221 -3.00 -5.99 2.76
C GLN A 221 -1.55 -6.03 2.25
N GLN A 222 -0.92 -7.19 2.28
CA GLN A 222 0.41 -7.42 1.70
C GLN A 222 0.41 -7.21 0.19
N ARG A 223 -0.63 -7.64 -0.54
CA ARG A 223 -0.79 -7.33 -1.97
C ARG A 223 -0.86 -5.84 -2.25
N LEU A 224 -1.64 -5.10 -1.45
CA LEU A 224 -1.69 -3.64 -1.52
C LEU A 224 -0.32 -3.01 -1.22
N GLU A 225 0.44 -3.57 -0.26
CA GLU A 225 1.80 -3.11 0.01
C GLU A 225 2.72 -3.34 -1.19
N TYR A 226 2.69 -4.53 -1.81
CA TYR A 226 3.45 -4.84 -3.01
C TYR A 226 3.11 -3.90 -4.18
N LEU A 227 1.83 -3.67 -4.47
CA LEU A 227 1.40 -2.71 -5.50
C LEU A 227 1.86 -1.29 -5.16
N SER A 228 1.77 -0.87 -3.90
CA SER A 228 2.21 0.47 -3.47
C SER A 228 3.72 0.65 -3.67
N ARG A 229 4.51 -0.38 -3.36
CA ARG A 229 5.96 -0.40 -3.56
C ARG A 229 6.28 -0.39 -5.06
N ALA A 230 5.55 -1.16 -5.87
CA ALA A 230 5.72 -1.18 -7.32
C ALA A 230 5.50 0.21 -7.94
N ILE A 231 4.44 0.91 -7.52
CA ILE A 231 4.14 2.29 -7.94
C ILE A 231 5.28 3.24 -7.55
N ILE A 232 5.81 3.13 -6.32
CA ILE A 232 6.95 3.96 -5.87
C ILE A 232 8.22 3.67 -6.69
N CYS A 233 8.50 2.40 -6.99
CA CYS A 233 9.61 2.02 -7.87
C CYS A 233 9.44 2.61 -9.27
N MET A 234 8.25 2.53 -9.86
CA MET A 234 7.98 3.08 -11.19
C MET A 234 8.06 4.61 -11.23
N LYS A 235 7.55 5.30 -10.21
CA LYS A 235 7.70 6.77 -10.07
C LYS A 235 9.16 7.17 -9.93
N SER A 236 9.94 6.44 -9.13
CA SER A 236 11.38 6.62 -9.00
C SER A 236 12.09 6.42 -10.36
N CYS A 237 11.72 5.38 -11.11
CA CYS A 237 12.24 5.13 -12.46
C CYS A 237 11.97 6.32 -13.40
N GLN A 238 10.75 6.83 -13.43
CA GLN A 238 10.36 7.96 -14.28
C GLN A 238 11.16 9.24 -13.93
N THR A 239 11.38 9.51 -12.64
CA THR A 239 12.21 10.66 -12.23
C THR A 239 13.68 10.50 -12.63
N HIS A 240 14.21 9.28 -12.66
CA HIS A 240 15.56 8.99 -13.12
C HIS A 240 15.70 9.09 -14.64
N LEU A 241 14.74 8.54 -15.41
CA LEU A 241 14.71 8.61 -16.87
C LEU A 241 14.54 10.04 -17.38
N ASN A 242 13.68 10.85 -16.75
CA ASN A 242 13.51 12.26 -17.09
C ASN A 242 14.80 13.09 -16.91
N LYS A 243 15.75 12.63 -16.07
CA LYS A 243 17.05 13.29 -15.86
C LYS A 243 18.13 12.83 -16.85
N LEU A 244 17.99 11.65 -17.45
CA LEU A 244 19.03 11.01 -18.28
C LEU A 244 18.84 11.19 -19.79
N SER A 245 17.90 12.03 -20.25
CA SER A 245 17.64 12.26 -21.69
C SER A 245 17.58 10.95 -22.49
N THR A 246 16.81 9.99 -21.98
CA THR A 246 16.64 8.66 -22.57
C THR A 246 15.49 8.66 -23.59
N ASP A 247 15.49 7.68 -24.51
CA ASP A 247 14.53 7.56 -25.61
C ASP A 247 13.05 7.68 -25.16
N ILE A 248 12.26 8.42 -25.94
CA ILE A 248 10.85 8.74 -25.66
C ILE A 248 9.99 7.47 -25.49
N SER A 249 10.37 6.36 -26.13
CA SER A 249 9.68 5.07 -26.04
C SER A 249 9.73 4.46 -24.64
N ASP A 250 10.87 4.55 -23.94
CA ASP A 250 11.03 3.92 -22.62
C ASP A 250 10.27 4.68 -21.54
N ILE A 251 10.15 5.99 -21.71
CA ILE A 251 9.32 6.85 -20.86
C ILE A 251 7.85 6.50 -21.04
N LYS A 252 7.40 6.30 -22.29
CA LYS A 252 6.01 5.95 -22.60
C LYS A 252 5.62 4.58 -22.03
N THR A 253 6.42 3.54 -22.28
CA THR A 253 6.15 2.18 -21.75
C THR A 253 6.20 2.11 -20.23
N SER A 254 7.02 2.95 -19.58
CA SER A 254 7.05 3.05 -18.13
C SER A 254 5.84 3.80 -17.57
N GLY A 255 5.34 4.81 -18.29
CA GLY A 255 4.10 5.51 -17.95
C GLY A 255 2.85 4.63 -18.11
N GLU A 256 2.78 3.83 -19.17
CA GLU A 256 1.70 2.86 -19.40
C GLU A 256 1.63 1.83 -18.26
N PHE A 257 2.78 1.22 -17.91
CA PHE A 257 2.84 0.26 -16.81
C PHE A 257 2.54 0.91 -15.44
N LEU A 258 2.95 2.16 -15.22
CA LEU A 258 2.57 2.90 -14.01
C LEU A 258 1.05 3.10 -13.92
N HIS A 259 0.40 3.43 -15.04
CA HIS A 259 -1.04 3.61 -15.08
C HIS A 259 -1.76 2.30 -14.79
N GLU A 260 -1.32 1.19 -15.37
CA GLU A 260 -1.84 -0.16 -15.09
C GLU A 260 -1.75 -0.50 -13.60
N LEU A 261 -0.61 -0.22 -12.95
CA LEU A 261 -0.45 -0.43 -11.51
C LEU A 261 -1.36 0.46 -10.65
N GLU A 262 -1.60 1.71 -11.07
CA GLU A 262 -2.51 2.63 -10.40
C GLU A 262 -3.97 2.19 -10.52
N GLU A 263 -4.39 1.67 -11.68
CA GLU A 263 -5.70 1.07 -11.89
C GLU A 263 -5.88 -0.19 -11.02
N LYS A 264 -4.91 -1.12 -11.03
CA LYS A 264 -4.90 -2.31 -10.18
C LYS A 264 -5.00 -1.94 -8.69
N MET A 265 -4.27 -0.92 -8.26
CA MET A 265 -4.32 -0.41 -6.88
C MET A 265 -5.72 0.09 -6.51
N GLU A 266 -6.40 0.80 -7.41
CA GLU A 266 -7.75 1.29 -7.14
C GLU A 266 -8.76 0.14 -7.01
N VAL A 267 -8.70 -0.85 -7.90
CA VAL A 267 -9.52 -2.07 -7.80
C VAL A 267 -9.23 -2.84 -6.50
N ALA A 268 -7.96 -3.00 -6.14
CA ALA A 268 -7.56 -3.67 -4.90
C ALA A 268 -8.03 -2.93 -3.64
N ARG A 269 -8.12 -1.59 -3.68
CA ARG A 269 -8.70 -0.80 -2.57
C ARG A 269 -10.20 -1.03 -2.44
N ILE A 270 -10.92 -1.07 -3.55
CA ILE A 270 -12.35 -1.42 -3.57
C ILE A 270 -12.54 -2.83 -2.99
N GLN A 271 -11.72 -3.78 -3.41
CA GLN A 271 -11.71 -5.14 -2.88
C GLN A 271 -11.47 -5.15 -1.36
N SER A 272 -10.53 -4.33 -0.86
CA SER A 272 -10.26 -4.18 0.57
C SER A 272 -11.43 -3.55 1.33
N GLN A 273 -12.13 -2.58 0.74
CA GLN A 273 -13.35 -2.02 1.31
C GLN A 273 -14.44 -3.09 1.42
N ILE A 274 -14.67 -3.89 0.37
CA ILE A 274 -15.62 -5.01 0.39
C ILE A 274 -15.24 -6.00 1.50
N LEU A 275 -13.96 -6.38 1.60
CA LEU A 275 -13.45 -7.27 2.63
C LEU A 275 -13.73 -6.73 4.05
N GLN A 276 -13.50 -5.44 4.29
CA GLN A 276 -13.78 -4.80 5.57
C GLN A 276 -15.29 -4.78 5.89
N CYS A 277 -16.12 -4.48 4.90
CA CYS A 277 -17.58 -4.54 5.04
C CYS A 277 -18.02 -5.95 5.43
N LEU A 278 -17.54 -6.99 4.72
CA LEU A 278 -17.85 -8.40 5.01
C LEU A 278 -17.41 -8.83 6.42
N ARG A 279 -16.23 -8.40 6.88
CA ARG A 279 -15.76 -8.67 8.25
C ARG A 279 -16.58 -7.98 9.34
N SER A 280 -17.26 -6.89 8.99
CA SER A 280 -18.09 -6.13 9.93
C SER A 280 -19.50 -6.71 10.12
N PHE A 281 -19.91 -7.70 9.31
CA PHE A 281 -21.21 -8.34 9.49
C PHE A 281 -21.27 -9.12 10.80
N PRO A 282 -22.35 -8.95 11.60
CA PRO A 282 -22.48 -9.60 12.90
C PRO A 282 -22.70 -11.12 12.78
N GLU A 283 -23.20 -11.61 11.65
CA GLU A 283 -23.41 -13.03 11.39
C GLU A 283 -22.34 -13.60 10.46
N SER A 284 -21.46 -14.45 10.99
CA SER A 284 -20.43 -15.14 10.19
C SER A 284 -20.99 -16.40 9.53
N THR A 285 -21.72 -16.23 8.43
CA THR A 285 -22.18 -17.35 7.60
C THR A 285 -20.99 -17.99 6.87
N THR A 286 -21.05 -19.30 6.61
CA THR A 286 -20.04 -20.04 5.81
C THR A 286 -19.77 -19.39 4.44
N GLN A 287 -20.80 -18.79 3.83
CA GLN A 287 -20.68 -18.02 2.59
C GLN A 287 -19.80 -16.77 2.73
N ILE A 288 -19.89 -16.06 3.86
CA ILE A 288 -19.07 -14.87 4.14
C ILE A 288 -17.62 -15.28 4.38
N GLN A 289 -17.38 -16.39 5.10
CA GLN A 289 -16.03 -16.90 5.33
C GLN A 289 -15.35 -17.32 4.01
N HIS A 290 -16.09 -18.00 3.12
CA HIS A 290 -15.58 -18.33 1.79
C HIS A 290 -15.28 -17.06 0.97
N ALA A 291 -16.20 -16.09 0.96
CA ALA A 291 -15.99 -14.82 0.27
C ALA A 291 -14.76 -14.06 0.79
N VAL A 292 -14.57 -14.01 2.11
CA VAL A 292 -13.39 -13.42 2.76
C VAL A 292 -12.10 -14.15 2.36
N ALA A 293 -12.11 -15.48 2.26
CA ALA A 293 -10.95 -16.24 1.81
C ALA A 293 -10.62 -15.93 0.35
N THR A 294 -11.61 -15.96 -0.55
CA THR A 294 -11.43 -15.61 -1.98
C THR A 294 -10.86 -14.20 -2.15
N LEU A 295 -11.40 -13.21 -1.41
CA LEU A 295 -10.93 -11.82 -1.46
C LEU A 295 -9.52 -11.62 -0.89
N ASN A 296 -8.99 -12.54 -0.09
CA ASN A 296 -7.59 -12.46 0.38
C ASN A 296 -6.62 -13.19 -0.56
N ASN A 297 -7.08 -14.29 -1.17
CA ASN A 297 -6.23 -15.17 -1.96
C ASN A 297 -5.88 -14.60 -3.34
N ASP A 298 -6.76 -13.77 -3.92
CA ASP A 298 -6.70 -13.38 -5.33
C ASP A 298 -6.99 -11.88 -5.50
N LEU A 299 -6.37 -11.22 -6.49
CA LEU A 299 -6.85 -9.91 -6.98
C LEU A 299 -7.93 -10.16 -8.02
N LEU A 300 -9.12 -9.62 -7.78
CA LEU A 300 -10.30 -9.88 -8.62
C LEU A 300 -10.58 -8.71 -9.54
N ASP A 301 -11.20 -9.01 -10.68
CA ASP A 301 -11.62 -8.00 -11.64
C ASP A 301 -12.84 -7.22 -11.14
N ILE A 302 -12.99 -6.00 -11.64
CA ILE A 302 -14.04 -5.08 -11.18
C ILE A 302 -15.46 -5.62 -11.39
N SER A 303 -15.70 -6.36 -12.48
CA SER A 303 -16.97 -7.03 -12.76
C SER A 303 -17.25 -8.17 -11.77
N GLN A 304 -16.22 -8.95 -11.43
CA GLN A 304 -16.34 -10.03 -10.44
C GLN A 304 -16.63 -9.46 -9.05
N LEU A 305 -15.99 -8.35 -8.67
CA LEU A 305 -16.28 -7.65 -7.42
C LEU A 305 -17.73 -7.14 -7.37
N TYR A 306 -18.28 -6.71 -8.51
CA TYR A 306 -19.66 -6.23 -8.59
C TYR A 306 -20.67 -7.38 -8.41
N GLU A 307 -20.63 -8.37 -9.30
CA GLU A 307 -21.65 -9.43 -9.37
C GLU A 307 -21.54 -10.42 -8.19
N ASN A 308 -20.33 -10.90 -7.90
CA ASN A 308 -20.14 -11.99 -6.94
C ASN A 308 -20.14 -11.52 -5.48
N PHE A 309 -19.88 -10.22 -5.24
CA PHE A 309 -19.73 -9.68 -3.89
C PHE A 309 -20.64 -8.47 -3.64
N ALA A 310 -20.47 -7.37 -4.36
CA ALA A 310 -21.15 -6.12 -4.03
C ALA A 310 -22.68 -6.21 -4.19
N GLU A 311 -23.16 -6.86 -5.24
CA GLU A 311 -24.60 -7.14 -5.43
C GLU A 311 -25.10 -8.23 -4.50
N ARG A 312 -24.39 -9.36 -4.45
CA ARG A 312 -24.78 -10.53 -3.64
C ARG A 312 -24.91 -10.25 -2.15
N PHE A 313 -24.02 -9.42 -1.59
CA PHE A 313 -24.03 -9.03 -0.17
C PHE A 313 -24.69 -7.66 0.07
N ASP A 314 -25.33 -7.09 -0.96
CA ASP A 314 -26.07 -5.83 -0.86
C ASP A 314 -25.20 -4.70 -0.26
N LEU A 315 -24.05 -4.41 -0.91
CA LEU A 315 -23.08 -3.40 -0.50
C LEU A 315 -23.13 -2.19 -1.45
N PRO A 316 -24.12 -1.27 -1.30
CA PRO A 316 -24.35 -0.23 -2.30
C PRO A 316 -23.22 0.81 -2.37
N GLU A 317 -22.46 1.01 -1.30
CA GLU A 317 -21.27 1.87 -1.32
C GLU A 317 -20.15 1.29 -2.18
N SER A 318 -19.91 -0.02 -2.06
CA SER A 318 -18.93 -0.72 -2.89
C SER A 318 -19.40 -0.78 -4.34
N GLN A 319 -20.71 -0.95 -4.58
CA GLN A 319 -21.28 -0.84 -5.93
C GLN A 319 -21.03 0.56 -6.53
N LEU A 320 -21.25 1.63 -5.76
CA LEU A 320 -20.99 3.00 -6.23
C LEU A 320 -19.50 3.24 -6.50
N ALA A 321 -18.60 2.74 -5.65
CA ALA A 321 -17.16 2.82 -5.86
C ALA A 321 -16.71 2.08 -7.13
N ILE A 322 -17.28 0.90 -7.40
CA ILE A 322 -17.04 0.13 -8.63
C ILE A 322 -17.52 0.91 -9.85
N VAL A 323 -18.76 1.40 -9.84
CA VAL A 323 -19.36 2.14 -10.96
C VAL A 323 -18.57 3.42 -11.27
N TYR A 324 -18.11 4.11 -10.22
CA TYR A 324 -17.22 5.27 -10.34
C TYR A 324 -15.86 4.90 -10.97
N SER A 325 -15.21 3.84 -10.48
CA SER A 325 -13.91 3.39 -10.97
C SER A 325 -13.98 2.83 -12.41
N ALA A 326 -15.10 2.21 -12.79
CA ALA A 326 -15.33 1.71 -14.15
C ALA A 326 -15.70 2.83 -15.14
N GLY A 327 -16.02 4.03 -14.66
CA GLY A 327 -16.53 5.12 -15.50
C GLY A 327 -17.91 4.86 -16.10
N HIS A 328 -18.67 3.89 -15.57
CA HIS A 328 -20.00 3.54 -16.07
C HIS A 328 -21.04 4.53 -15.52
N TYR A 329 -21.73 5.26 -16.38
CA TYR A 329 -22.74 6.23 -15.96
C TYR A 329 -24.15 5.79 -16.32
N ASP A 330 -24.95 5.50 -15.31
CA ASP A 330 -26.40 5.32 -15.40
C ASP A 330 -27.07 6.13 -14.27
N PRO A 331 -27.78 7.23 -14.59
CA PRO A 331 -28.42 8.07 -13.58
C PRO A 331 -29.37 7.31 -12.66
N SER A 332 -30.19 6.40 -13.21
CA SER A 332 -31.19 5.66 -12.44
C SER A 332 -30.55 4.67 -11.48
N LEU A 333 -29.47 4.01 -11.92
CA LEU A 333 -28.68 3.14 -11.05
C LEU A 333 -28.02 3.95 -9.93
N ILE A 334 -27.39 5.09 -10.25
CA ILE A 334 -26.70 5.93 -9.27
C ILE A 334 -27.69 6.46 -8.22
N GLU A 335 -28.86 6.95 -8.64
CA GLU A 335 -29.92 7.38 -7.73
C GLU A 335 -30.40 6.23 -6.82
N ASN A 336 -30.63 5.04 -7.38
CA ASN A 336 -31.02 3.87 -6.60
C ASN A 336 -29.95 3.47 -5.56
N LEU A 337 -28.67 3.50 -5.96
CA LEU A 337 -27.55 3.21 -5.07
C LEU A 337 -27.48 4.22 -3.92
N TRP A 338 -27.59 5.52 -4.21
CA TRP A 338 -27.64 6.56 -3.19
C TRP A 338 -28.82 6.38 -2.25
N GLU A 339 -30.00 6.06 -2.78
CA GLU A 339 -31.17 5.81 -1.95
C GLU A 339 -30.92 4.64 -0.97
N ARG A 340 -30.32 3.54 -1.44
CA ARG A 340 -29.98 2.37 -0.63
C ARG A 340 -28.90 2.69 0.41
N ILE A 341 -27.85 3.43 0.06
CA ILE A 341 -26.81 3.89 1.00
C ILE A 341 -27.46 4.68 2.14
N ILE A 342 -28.35 5.62 1.81
CA ILE A 342 -29.02 6.46 2.79
C ILE A 342 -29.95 5.63 3.68
N SER A 343 -30.77 4.73 3.11
CA SER A 343 -31.64 3.84 3.89
C SER A 343 -30.84 3.03 4.91
N LYS A 344 -29.77 2.36 4.46
CA LYS A 344 -28.97 1.49 5.31
C LYS A 344 -28.27 2.25 6.42
N GLU A 345 -27.75 3.44 6.12
CA GLU A 345 -27.10 4.26 7.15
C GLU A 345 -28.10 4.72 8.22
N ILE A 346 -29.34 5.05 7.83
CA ILE A 346 -30.42 5.41 8.76
C ILE A 346 -30.83 4.20 9.61
N GLU A 347 -31.04 3.05 9.00
CA GLU A 347 -31.39 1.81 9.70
C GLU A 347 -30.29 1.38 10.69
N ARG A 348 -29.02 1.45 10.28
CA ARG A 348 -27.86 1.10 11.12
C ARG A 348 -27.71 1.97 12.36
N ASN A 349 -28.15 3.22 12.29
CA ASN A 349 -28.06 4.17 13.38
C ASN A 349 -29.38 4.35 14.14
N ASN A 350 -30.44 3.66 13.70
CA ASN A 350 -31.75 3.70 14.36
C ASN A 350 -31.62 3.21 15.82
N GLY A 351 -32.26 3.91 16.74
CA GLY A 351 -32.19 3.64 18.19
C GLY A 351 -31.01 4.28 18.94
N LYS A 352 -30.05 4.92 18.25
CA LYS A 352 -29.00 5.74 18.92
C LYS A 352 -29.54 7.13 19.28
N PRO A 353 -28.91 7.88 20.22
CA PRO A 353 -29.28 9.27 20.49
C PRO A 353 -29.19 10.16 19.24
N LEU A 354 -30.10 11.13 19.08
CA LEU A 354 -30.20 12.00 17.90
C LEU A 354 -28.89 12.72 17.55
N SER A 355 -28.14 13.18 18.56
CA SER A 355 -26.83 13.82 18.35
C SER A 355 -25.80 12.88 17.73
N VAL A 356 -25.80 11.61 18.14
CA VAL A 356 -24.92 10.57 17.60
C VAL A 356 -25.34 10.21 16.18
N GLN A 357 -26.64 10.08 15.91
CA GLN A 357 -27.15 9.84 14.57
C GLN A 357 -26.72 10.95 13.60
N GLN A 358 -26.94 12.21 13.97
CA GLN A 358 -26.55 13.38 13.18
C GLN A 358 -25.04 13.40 12.89
N MET A 359 -24.22 13.06 13.89
CA MET A 359 -22.76 12.98 13.72
C MET A 359 -22.37 11.86 12.75
N MET A 360 -22.99 10.67 12.84
CA MET A 360 -22.70 9.54 11.96
C MET A 360 -23.10 9.86 10.50
N TYR A 361 -24.31 10.37 10.28
CA TYR A 361 -24.76 10.81 8.94
C TYR A 361 -23.83 11.87 8.36
N SER A 362 -23.43 12.84 9.19
CA SER A 362 -22.53 13.91 8.76
C SER A 362 -21.14 13.40 8.39
N ASN A 363 -20.57 12.50 9.19
CA ASN A 363 -19.26 11.91 8.90
C ASN A 363 -19.30 11.06 7.64
N LYS A 364 -20.38 10.29 7.46
CA LYS A 364 -20.60 9.46 6.28
C LYS A 364 -20.71 10.33 5.03
N LEU A 365 -21.57 11.34 5.05
CA LEU A 365 -21.77 12.25 3.94
C LEU A 365 -20.50 13.04 3.61
N LYS A 366 -19.75 13.52 4.62
CA LYS A 366 -18.43 14.14 4.43
C LYS A 366 -17.44 13.24 3.71
N SER A 367 -17.37 11.97 4.13
CA SER A 367 -16.46 11.01 3.52
C SER A 367 -16.78 10.75 2.04
N LEU A 368 -18.07 10.57 1.71
CA LEU A 368 -18.52 10.33 0.33
C LEU A 368 -18.42 11.60 -0.53
N THR A 369 -18.74 12.77 0.05
CA THR A 369 -18.58 14.06 -0.64
C THR A 369 -17.13 14.29 -1.04
N LYS A 370 -16.16 14.03 -0.15
CA LYS A 370 -14.74 14.18 -0.48
C LYS A 370 -14.30 13.30 -1.66
N LEU A 371 -14.92 12.13 -1.85
CA LEU A 371 -14.58 11.19 -2.92
C LEU A 371 -15.26 11.54 -4.25
N TYR A 372 -16.55 11.90 -4.23
CA TYR A 372 -17.35 12.03 -5.44
C TYR A 372 -17.65 13.48 -5.86
N LEU A 373 -17.39 14.48 -5.02
CA LEU A 373 -17.69 15.89 -5.34
C LEU A 373 -16.98 16.38 -6.60
N SER A 374 -15.80 15.86 -6.91
CA SER A 374 -15.07 16.19 -8.14
C SER A 374 -15.79 15.74 -9.42
N SER A 375 -16.76 14.82 -9.31
CA SER A 375 -17.52 14.28 -10.43
C SER A 375 -19.02 14.39 -10.17
N GLU A 376 -19.63 15.50 -10.60
CA GLU A 376 -21.06 15.78 -10.40
C GLU A 376 -21.99 14.66 -10.90
N ARG A 377 -21.55 13.87 -11.89
CA ARG A 377 -22.29 12.72 -12.42
C ARG A 377 -22.56 11.66 -11.36
N TYR A 378 -21.62 11.40 -10.45
CA TYR A 378 -21.74 10.34 -9.44
C TYR A 378 -22.24 10.87 -8.09
N PHE A 379 -22.40 12.19 -7.97
CA PHE A 379 -22.91 12.87 -6.78
C PHE A 379 -24.12 13.75 -7.15
N PRO A 380 -25.31 13.15 -7.35
CA PRO A 380 -26.53 13.90 -7.69
C PRO A 380 -27.03 14.67 -6.46
N THR A 381 -26.50 15.87 -6.25
CA THR A 381 -26.79 16.71 -5.08
C THR A 381 -28.28 16.96 -4.88
N ASP A 382 -29.03 17.24 -5.95
CA ASP A 382 -30.49 17.42 -5.92
C ASP A 382 -31.21 16.21 -5.30
N PHE A 383 -30.89 15.01 -5.78
CA PHE A 383 -31.52 13.77 -5.35
C PHE A 383 -31.11 13.40 -3.93
N ILE A 384 -29.81 13.49 -3.60
CA ILE A 384 -29.28 13.18 -2.27
C ILE A 384 -29.96 14.04 -1.21
N ILE A 385 -30.06 15.35 -1.44
CA ILE A 385 -30.73 16.28 -0.50
C ILE A 385 -32.20 15.90 -0.34
N GLN A 386 -32.92 15.65 -1.44
CA GLN A 386 -34.33 15.27 -1.39
C GLN A 386 -34.56 13.98 -0.60
N VAL A 387 -33.75 12.94 -0.82
CA VAL A 387 -33.89 11.65 -0.13
C VAL A 387 -33.54 11.76 1.34
N PHE A 388 -32.48 12.48 1.71
CA PHE A 388 -32.14 12.70 3.12
C PHE A 388 -33.25 13.48 3.83
N GLU A 389 -33.69 14.61 3.28
CA GLU A 389 -34.78 15.41 3.84
C GLU A 389 -36.10 14.63 3.93
N TYR A 390 -36.34 13.70 3.00
CA TYR A 390 -37.47 12.79 3.06
C TYR A 390 -37.34 11.79 4.22
N LYS A 391 -36.21 11.07 4.31
CA LYS A 391 -36.04 9.98 5.28
C LYS A 391 -35.75 10.44 6.71
N THR A 392 -35.09 11.58 6.91
CA THR A 392 -34.79 12.10 8.25
C THR A 392 -35.93 12.92 8.86
N GLN A 393 -37.02 13.11 8.12
CA GLN A 393 -38.16 13.94 8.55
C GLN A 393 -38.75 13.50 9.90
N HIS A 394 -38.85 12.19 10.13
CA HIS A 394 -39.44 11.64 11.35
C HIS A 394 -38.51 11.69 12.56
N LEU A 395 -37.22 11.96 12.35
CA LEU A 395 -36.19 11.93 13.39
C LEU A 395 -36.10 13.23 14.19
N GLY A 396 -36.72 14.33 13.73
CA GLY A 396 -36.73 15.61 14.44
C GLY A 396 -35.35 16.28 14.57
N LEU A 397 -34.48 16.08 13.58
CA LEU A 397 -33.15 16.70 13.53
C LEU A 397 -33.24 18.23 13.30
N GLU A 398 -32.20 18.95 13.71
CA GLU A 398 -32.07 20.41 13.51
C GLU A 398 -32.16 20.78 12.03
N PRO A 399 -33.12 21.60 11.57
CA PRO A 399 -33.45 21.74 10.13
C PRO A 399 -32.24 21.99 9.21
N ASP A 400 -31.27 22.77 9.66
CA ASP A 400 -30.10 23.19 8.90
C ASP A 400 -28.87 22.27 9.05
N TRP A 401 -29.02 21.11 9.70
CA TRP A 401 -27.92 20.16 9.90
C TRP A 401 -27.29 19.71 8.57
N LEU A 402 -28.11 19.37 7.58
CA LEU A 402 -27.69 18.83 6.29
C LEU A 402 -26.95 19.89 5.48
N CYS A 403 -27.50 21.10 5.44
CA CYS A 403 -26.87 22.27 4.81
C CYS A 403 -25.52 22.62 5.41
N ARG A 404 -25.43 22.69 6.73
CA ARG A 404 -24.15 22.95 7.41
C ARG A 404 -23.13 21.86 7.12
N CYS A 405 -23.58 20.61 7.07
CA CYS A 405 -22.72 19.48 6.76
C CYS A 405 -22.16 19.59 5.33
N LEU A 406 -23.03 19.77 4.33
CA LEU A 406 -22.66 19.89 2.92
C LEU A 406 -21.79 21.13 2.66
N SER A 407 -22.13 22.28 3.26
CA SER A 407 -21.31 23.49 3.17
C SER A 407 -19.93 23.29 3.79
N SER A 408 -19.83 22.64 4.95
CA SER A 408 -18.54 22.29 5.56
C SER A 408 -17.71 21.28 4.76
N SER A 409 -18.35 20.55 3.83
CA SER A 409 -17.71 19.55 2.97
C SER A 409 -17.20 20.13 1.65
N GLY A 410 -17.39 21.44 1.41
CA GLY A 410 -16.91 22.13 0.21
C GLY A 410 -17.95 22.33 -0.89
N LEU A 411 -19.24 22.05 -0.65
CA LEU A 411 -20.30 22.40 -1.60
C LEU A 411 -20.60 23.90 -1.55
N SER A 412 -20.73 24.50 -2.74
CA SER A 412 -20.98 25.92 -2.86
C SER A 412 -22.37 26.29 -2.33
N ILE A 413 -22.42 27.35 -1.52
CA ILE A 413 -23.67 27.86 -0.93
C ILE A 413 -24.71 28.22 -2.02
N PRO A 414 -24.34 28.82 -3.17
CA PRO A 414 -25.29 29.07 -4.25
C PRO A 414 -25.95 27.81 -4.79
N ARG A 415 -25.18 26.74 -5.01
CA ARG A 415 -25.74 25.48 -5.51
C ARG A 415 -26.69 24.84 -4.49
N LEU A 416 -26.36 24.89 -3.21
CA LEU A 416 -27.27 24.45 -2.15
C LEU A 416 -28.56 25.29 -2.16
N PHE A 417 -28.44 26.61 -2.23
CA PHE A 417 -29.59 27.51 -2.29
C PHE A 417 -30.50 27.20 -3.48
N ASP A 418 -29.95 27.02 -4.67
CA ASP A 418 -30.70 26.70 -5.89
C ASP A 418 -31.45 25.35 -5.76
N VAL A 419 -30.81 24.33 -5.19
CA VAL A 419 -31.44 23.03 -4.95
C VAL A 419 -32.61 23.16 -3.96
N TYR A 420 -32.42 23.82 -2.82
CA TYR A 420 -33.50 24.00 -1.85
C TYR A 420 -34.62 24.91 -2.38
N HIS A 421 -34.28 25.91 -3.19
CA HIS A 421 -35.26 26.75 -3.87
C HIS A 421 -36.10 25.95 -4.88
N LYS A 422 -35.46 25.07 -5.64
CA LYS A 422 -36.12 24.16 -6.59
C LYS A 422 -37.02 23.16 -5.86
N ILE A 423 -36.58 22.62 -4.71
CA ILE A 423 -37.41 21.77 -3.84
C ILE A 423 -38.64 22.55 -3.35
N TYR A 424 -38.47 23.79 -2.88
CA TYR A 424 -39.58 24.63 -2.45
C TYR A 424 -40.59 24.93 -3.58
N LYS A 425 -40.11 25.22 -4.79
CA LYS A 425 -40.96 25.51 -5.97
C LYS A 425 -41.65 24.27 -6.55
N SER A 426 -41.11 23.07 -6.31
CA SER A 426 -41.69 21.83 -6.84
C SER A 426 -43.07 21.56 -6.20
N LYS A 427 -44.13 21.59 -7.04
CA LYS A 427 -45.53 21.48 -6.58
C LYS A 427 -45.88 20.12 -5.98
N GLU A 428 -45.09 19.06 -6.23
CA GLU A 428 -45.30 17.74 -5.64
C GLU A 428 -45.15 17.72 -4.11
N TYR A 429 -44.40 18.67 -3.54
CA TYR A 429 -44.24 18.80 -2.09
C TYR A 429 -45.32 19.67 -1.41
N SER A 430 -45.99 20.56 -2.15
CA SER A 430 -46.89 21.56 -1.55
C SER A 430 -48.31 21.05 -1.29
N SER A 431 -48.79 20.05 -2.03
CA SER A 431 -50.18 19.55 -1.87
C SER A 431 -50.37 18.59 -0.69
N THR A 432 -49.31 17.97 -0.17
CA THR A 432 -49.41 16.95 0.89
C THR A 432 -48.84 17.39 2.25
N TRP A 433 -48.02 18.47 2.36
CA TRP A 433 -47.24 18.72 3.61
C TRP A 433 -46.92 20.21 3.94
N PRO A 434 -47.82 20.97 4.63
CA PRO A 434 -47.61 22.37 5.01
C PRO A 434 -46.43 22.63 5.98
N ARG A 435 -46.03 21.63 6.80
CA ARG A 435 -44.91 21.75 7.75
C ARG A 435 -43.53 21.72 7.06
N LYS A 436 -43.44 21.18 5.85
CA LYS A 436 -42.19 21.03 5.09
C LYS A 436 -41.79 22.30 4.34
N SER A 437 -42.74 23.11 3.85
CA SER A 437 -42.43 24.43 3.27
C SER A 437 -41.75 25.33 4.30
N ILE A 438 -42.22 25.33 5.55
CA ILE A 438 -41.64 26.10 6.65
C ILE A 438 -40.24 25.59 7.03
N GLN A 439 -40.01 24.27 7.05
CA GLN A 439 -38.69 23.70 7.31
C GLN A 439 -37.69 24.06 6.21
N THR A 440 -38.05 23.87 4.93
CA THR A 440 -37.23 24.28 3.78
C THR A 440 -36.91 25.77 3.82
N LEU A 441 -37.88 26.61 4.20
CA LEU A 441 -37.68 28.05 4.38
C LEU A 441 -36.75 28.38 5.55
N ARG A 442 -36.82 27.66 6.68
CA ARG A 442 -35.85 27.79 7.79
C ARG A 442 -34.44 27.41 7.35
N VAL A 443 -34.31 26.37 6.53
CA VAL A 443 -33.03 25.94 5.94
C VAL A 443 -32.45 27.01 5.02
N LEU A 444 -33.28 27.57 4.14
CA LEU A 444 -32.90 28.68 3.26
C LEU A 444 -32.50 29.93 4.06
N ALA A 445 -33.22 30.26 5.13
CA ALA A 445 -32.85 31.36 6.03
C ALA A 445 -31.50 31.11 6.73
N SER A 446 -31.25 29.88 7.20
CA SER A 446 -29.96 29.52 7.82
C SER A 446 -28.81 29.58 6.81
N LEU A 447 -29.00 29.07 5.58
CA LEU A 447 -28.01 29.17 4.50
C LEU A 447 -27.66 30.63 4.18
N LEU A 448 -28.67 31.51 4.12
CA LEU A 448 -28.47 32.94 3.89
C LEU A 448 -27.79 33.62 5.08
N SER A 449 -28.09 33.21 6.32
CA SER A 449 -27.38 33.73 7.51
C SER A 449 -25.90 33.33 7.48
N ILE A 450 -25.60 32.06 7.16
CA ILE A 450 -24.23 31.55 7.01
C ILE A 450 -23.48 32.33 5.91
N PHE A 451 -24.16 32.62 4.79
CA PHE A 451 -23.61 33.45 3.72
C PHE A 451 -23.34 34.90 4.17
N CYS A 452 -24.27 35.51 4.89
CA CYS A 452 -24.11 36.87 5.42
C CYS A 452 -23.01 36.97 6.49
N GLU A 453 -22.81 35.93 7.29
CA GLU A 453 -21.77 35.87 8.33
C GLU A 453 -20.39 35.52 7.78
N ASN A 454 -20.32 34.70 6.71
CA ASN A 454 -19.06 34.28 6.09
C ASN A 454 -19.06 34.53 4.56
N PRO A 455 -18.90 35.80 4.11
CA PRO A 455 -18.89 36.15 2.69
C PRO A 455 -17.71 35.56 1.90
N SER A 456 -16.69 35.02 2.58
CA SER A 456 -15.50 34.40 2.01
C SER A 456 -15.70 32.94 1.55
N LEU A 457 -16.86 32.33 1.82
CA LEU A 457 -17.18 30.96 1.40
C LEU A 457 -17.58 30.81 -0.09
N MET A 458 -17.57 31.90 -0.88
CA MET A 458 -17.76 31.85 -2.34
C MET A 458 -16.52 31.35 -3.11
N ASN A 459 -15.54 30.77 -2.43
CA ASN A 459 -14.36 30.20 -3.04
C ASN A 459 -14.69 28.87 -3.73
N ASP A 460 -15.42 28.92 -4.85
CA ASP A 460 -15.28 27.90 -5.87
C ASP A 460 -13.81 27.97 -6.31
N THR A 461 -13.02 26.98 -5.89
CA THR A 461 -11.62 26.84 -6.28
C THR A 461 -11.54 26.33 -7.72
N GLU A 462 -12.14 27.06 -8.66
CA GLU A 462 -11.76 26.95 -10.06
C GLU A 462 -10.37 27.56 -10.22
N ARG A 463 -9.42 26.68 -10.53
CA ARG A 463 -8.01 26.93 -10.80
C ARG A 463 -7.81 28.00 -11.88
N TYR A 464 -7.85 29.27 -11.50
CA TYR A 464 -7.31 30.36 -12.32
C TYR A 464 -6.17 31.04 -11.56
N SER A 465 -4.98 30.45 -11.70
CA SER A 465 -3.73 31.17 -11.53
C SER A 465 -3.68 32.26 -12.61
N GLU A 466 -3.73 33.53 -12.20
CA GLU A 466 -2.67 34.53 -12.50
C GLU A 466 -3.03 35.99 -12.19
N VAL A 467 -4.26 36.35 -11.79
CA VAL A 467 -4.52 37.75 -11.39
C VAL A 467 -5.45 37.84 -10.18
N VAL A 468 -4.84 38.05 -9.00
CA VAL A 468 -5.54 38.21 -7.71
C VAL A 468 -6.66 39.27 -7.79
N ILE A 469 -6.46 40.34 -8.58
CA ILE A 469 -7.44 41.41 -8.75
C ILE A 469 -8.67 40.95 -9.57
N ILE A 470 -8.50 40.19 -10.66
CA ILE A 470 -9.62 39.68 -11.48
C ILE A 470 -10.43 38.65 -10.70
N HIS A 471 -9.76 37.80 -9.92
CA HIS A 471 -10.42 36.85 -9.04
C HIS A 471 -11.27 37.55 -7.96
N LEU A 472 -10.75 38.60 -7.32
CA LEU A 472 -11.49 39.39 -6.33
C LEU A 472 -12.67 40.15 -6.96
N ILE A 473 -12.52 40.70 -8.18
CA ILE A 473 -13.61 41.35 -8.91
C ILE A 473 -14.70 40.34 -9.30
N ASN A 474 -14.32 39.15 -9.76
CA ASN A 474 -15.27 38.08 -10.09
C ASN A 474 -16.02 37.57 -8.86
N ILE A 475 -15.34 37.43 -7.71
CA ILE A 475 -15.98 37.10 -6.43
C ILE A 475 -16.98 38.20 -6.05
N TYR A 476 -16.59 39.48 -6.16
CA TYR A 476 -17.48 40.60 -5.84
C TYR A 476 -18.72 40.62 -6.75
N PHE A 477 -18.55 40.39 -8.06
CA PHE A 477 -19.66 40.39 -9.01
C PHE A 477 -20.58 39.17 -8.82
N ARG A 478 -20.02 37.97 -8.59
CA ARG A 478 -20.81 36.77 -8.23
C ARG A 478 -21.56 36.97 -6.92
N ARG A 479 -20.94 37.61 -5.92
CA ARG A 479 -21.57 37.93 -4.64
C ARG A 479 -22.75 38.88 -4.83
N ARG A 480 -22.56 39.96 -5.61
CA ARG A 480 -23.62 40.92 -5.90
C ARG A 480 -24.78 40.25 -6.66
N HIS A 481 -24.46 39.47 -7.69
CA HIS A 481 -25.48 38.75 -8.48
C HIS A 481 -26.27 37.76 -7.62
N PHE A 482 -25.58 36.95 -6.80
CA PHE A 482 -26.23 36.01 -5.90
C PHE A 482 -27.07 36.72 -4.83
N SER A 483 -26.57 37.82 -4.24
CA SER A 483 -27.34 38.62 -3.28
C SER A 483 -28.60 39.22 -3.91
N THR A 484 -28.54 39.74 -5.14
CA THR A 484 -29.71 40.26 -5.85
C THR A 484 -30.72 39.15 -6.13
N ASN A 485 -30.28 37.99 -6.63
CA ASN A 485 -31.15 36.84 -6.87
C ASN A 485 -31.81 36.36 -5.57
N CYS A 486 -31.07 36.36 -4.45
CA CYS A 486 -31.61 36.00 -3.14
C CYS A 486 -32.67 37.02 -2.68
N LEU A 487 -32.48 38.32 -2.90
CA LEU A 487 -33.46 39.35 -2.57
C LEU A 487 -34.78 39.15 -3.32
N ASP A 488 -34.72 38.85 -4.62
CA ASP A 488 -35.89 38.56 -5.44
C ASP A 488 -36.63 37.31 -4.95
N VAL A 489 -35.88 36.26 -4.61
CA VAL A 489 -36.43 34.99 -4.11
C VAL A 489 -37.04 35.14 -2.70
N ILE A 490 -36.40 35.91 -1.80
CA ILE A 490 -36.91 36.21 -0.45
C ILE A 490 -38.20 37.02 -0.54
N ALA A 491 -38.31 37.98 -1.47
CA ALA A 491 -39.54 38.73 -1.69
C ALA A 491 -40.70 37.81 -2.07
N GLY A 492 -40.44 36.82 -2.95
CA GLY A 492 -41.40 35.76 -3.29
C GLY A 492 -41.83 34.93 -2.07
N TYR A 493 -40.88 34.47 -1.25
CA TYR A 493 -41.20 33.71 -0.04
C TYR A 493 -42.01 34.50 0.99
N LEU A 494 -41.71 35.79 1.17
CA LEU A 494 -42.44 36.66 2.09
C LEU A 494 -43.89 36.88 1.64
N LEU A 495 -44.14 36.98 0.33
CA LEU A 495 -45.50 37.08 -0.22
C LEU A 495 -46.28 35.78 0.00
N ASP A 496 -45.66 34.62 -0.28
CA ASP A 496 -46.27 33.30 -0.07
C ASP A 496 -46.63 33.08 1.41
N LEU A 497 -45.72 33.41 2.34
CA LEU A 497 -45.92 33.24 3.77
C LEU A 497 -46.98 34.19 4.35
N GLN A 498 -47.04 35.43 3.87
CA GLN A 498 -48.06 36.40 4.30
C GLN A 498 -49.47 36.00 3.85
N SER A 499 -49.59 35.23 2.76
CA SER A 499 -50.86 34.67 2.31
C SER A 499 -51.33 33.45 3.11
N SER A 500 -50.42 32.79 3.85
CA SER A 500 -50.63 31.48 4.49
C SER A 500 -50.68 31.56 6.03
N SER A 501 -51.76 32.10 6.60
CA SER A 501 -52.18 32.01 8.03
C SER A 501 -51.21 32.43 9.17
N LEU A 502 -51.79 32.91 10.27
CA LEU A 502 -51.15 33.53 11.44
C LEU A 502 -50.57 32.53 12.47
N ASP A 503 -49.75 31.57 12.04
CA ASP A 503 -49.03 30.71 13.00
C ASP A 503 -47.81 31.44 13.58
N PRO A 504 -47.52 31.33 14.91
CA PRO A 504 -46.40 32.02 15.54
C PRO A 504 -45.04 31.59 14.98
N ILE A 505 -44.91 30.37 14.49
CA ILE A 505 -43.71 29.84 13.85
C ILE A 505 -43.47 30.52 12.48
N ILE A 506 -44.54 30.82 11.75
CA ILE A 506 -44.49 31.53 10.47
C ILE A 506 -44.07 32.98 10.70
N SER A 507 -44.56 33.61 11.78
CA SER A 507 -44.16 34.96 12.16
C SER A 507 -42.65 35.07 12.45
N ASP A 508 -42.06 34.09 13.15
CA ASP A 508 -40.62 34.06 13.44
C ASP A 508 -39.76 33.96 12.16
N VAL A 509 -40.18 33.09 11.24
CA VAL A 509 -39.53 32.92 9.93
C VAL A 509 -39.63 34.20 9.09
N ILE A 510 -40.76 34.90 9.11
CA ILE A 510 -40.94 36.19 8.44
C ILE A 510 -39.99 37.25 9.02
N THR A 511 -39.85 37.34 10.35
CA THR A 511 -38.88 38.27 10.97
C THR A 511 -37.44 37.93 10.59
N ASN A 512 -37.07 36.65 10.56
CA ASN A 512 -35.74 36.21 10.16
C ASN A 512 -35.43 36.58 8.70
N PHE A 513 -36.37 36.36 7.77
CA PHE A 513 -36.20 36.77 6.38
C PHE A 513 -36.11 38.30 6.20
N ARG A 514 -36.85 39.10 6.98
CA ARG A 514 -36.72 40.57 6.95
C ARG A 514 -35.36 41.05 7.45
N VAL A 515 -34.82 40.42 8.50
CA VAL A 515 -33.46 40.72 8.98
C VAL A 515 -32.43 40.33 7.91
N LEU A 516 -32.57 39.17 7.27
CA LEU A 516 -31.69 38.73 6.19
C LEU A 516 -31.78 39.63 4.95
N GLN A 517 -32.98 40.08 4.58
CA GLN A 517 -33.19 41.04 3.51
C GLN A 517 -32.39 42.33 3.76
N SER A 518 -32.48 42.90 4.96
CA SER A 518 -31.71 44.10 5.32
C SER A 518 -30.18 43.90 5.30
N LYS A 519 -29.70 42.69 5.62
CA LYS A 519 -28.28 42.34 5.55
C LYS A 519 -27.81 42.15 4.10
N LEU A 520 -28.61 41.48 3.27
CA LEU A 520 -28.33 41.25 1.86
C LEU A 520 -28.35 42.55 1.04
N GLU A 521 -29.29 43.46 1.34
CA GLU A 521 -29.33 44.80 0.73
C GLU A 521 -28.02 45.56 0.98
N ARG A 522 -27.50 45.55 2.21
CA ARG A 522 -26.20 46.15 2.57
C ARG A 522 -24.99 45.49 1.91
N MET A 523 -25.08 44.19 1.57
CA MET A 523 -24.01 43.47 0.88
C MET A 523 -24.07 43.64 -0.64
N SER A 524 -25.26 43.96 -1.16
CA SER A 524 -25.57 44.17 -2.57
C SER A 524 -25.36 45.62 -3.01
N SER A 525 -25.43 46.60 -2.09
CA SER A 525 -25.07 48.00 -2.32
C SER A 525 -23.57 48.13 -2.51
#